data_AF-S4PQM6-F1
#
_entry.id   AF-S4PQM6-F1
#
_cell.length_a   1.000
_cell.length_b   1.000
_cell.length_c   1.000
_cell.angle_alpha   90.00
_cell.angle_beta   90.00
_cell.angle_gamma   90.00
#
_symmetry.space_group_name_H-M   'P 1'
#
loop_
_entity.id
_entity.type
_entity.pdbx_description
1 polymer ?
#
loop_
_entity_poly.entity_id
_entity_poly.type
_entity_poly.pdbx_seq_one_letter_code
_entity_poly.pdbx_strand_id
1 'polypeptide(L)'
;MHALATLNDFVSQCNEGARNTERVEELWRVASDIHVPPALRHAPDLGPALSRRDRRPIRWLVRSGEMTQLLWKTDELKLTFGKKFHKVPLHLFLFNDHLVITKKKGEECYVAID
;
A
#
# COMPACT_ATOMS: atom_id res chain seq x y z
N MET A 1 -40.26 6.19 -15.70
CA MET A 1 -39.07 6.13 -14.82
C MET A 1 -37.77 5.70 -15.52
N HIS A 2 -37.77 5.41 -16.83
CA HIS A 2 -36.56 4.94 -17.53
C HIS A 2 -35.47 6.01 -17.72
N ALA A 3 -35.83 7.26 -18.02
CA ALA A 3 -34.84 8.32 -18.29
C ALA A 3 -33.92 8.61 -17.08
N LEU A 4 -34.49 8.69 -15.86
CA LEU A 4 -33.70 8.91 -14.65
C LEU A 4 -32.77 7.74 -14.34
N ALA A 5 -33.24 6.50 -14.53
CA ALA A 5 -32.41 5.32 -14.35
C ALA A 5 -31.21 5.33 -15.32
N THR A 6 -31.46 5.58 -16.61
CA THR A 6 -30.40 5.68 -17.61
C THR A 6 -29.39 6.79 -17.31
N LEU A 7 -29.87 7.96 -16.84
CA LEU A 7 -28.97 9.05 -16.43
C LEU A 7 -28.11 8.68 -15.23
N ASN A 8 -28.71 8.02 -14.22
CA ASN A 8 -27.96 7.54 -13.06
C ASN A 8 -26.91 6.49 -13.45
N ASP A 9 -27.23 5.62 -14.40
CA ASP A 9 -26.29 4.62 -14.92
C ASP A 9 -25.08 5.28 -15.59
N PHE A 10 -25.28 6.34 -16.38
CA PHE A 10 -24.17 7.09 -16.97
C PHE A 10 -23.31 7.78 -15.92
N VAL A 11 -23.92 8.43 -14.93
CA VAL A 11 -23.19 9.06 -13.82
C VAL A 11 -22.36 8.02 -13.05
N SER A 12 -22.93 6.85 -12.78
CA SER A 12 -22.22 5.76 -12.12
C SER A 12 -21.02 5.27 -12.94
N GLN A 13 -21.18 5.10 -14.25
CA GLN A 13 -20.08 4.72 -15.14
C GLN A 13 -18.96 5.77 -15.17
N CYS A 14 -19.31 7.06 -15.22
CA CYS A 14 -18.32 8.14 -15.17
C CYS A 14 -17.57 8.17 -13.83
N ASN A 15 -18.27 8.01 -12.71
CA ASN A 15 -17.67 8.00 -11.38
C ASN A 15 -16.72 6.82 -11.20
N GLU A 16 -17.10 5.62 -11.67
CA GLU A 16 -16.22 4.46 -11.67
C GLU A 16 -15.01 4.64 -12.60
N GLY A 17 -15.20 5.28 -13.75
CA GLY A 17 -14.11 5.66 -14.65
C GLY A 17 -13.09 6.57 -13.98
N ALA A 18 -13.56 7.66 -13.37
CA ALA A 18 -12.72 8.62 -12.65
C ALA A 18 -11.96 7.95 -11.49
N ARG A 19 -12.65 7.15 -10.68
CA ARG A 19 -12.05 6.41 -9.56
C ARG A 19 -11.00 5.40 -10.03
N ASN A 20 -11.21 4.74 -11.16
CA ASN A 20 -10.24 3.80 -11.72
C ASN A 20 -8.98 4.53 -12.20
N THR A 21 -9.12 5.69 -12.84
CA THR A 21 -7.97 6.50 -13.25
C THR A 21 -7.16 6.97 -12.04
N GLU A 22 -7.82 7.51 -11.03
CA GLU A 22 -7.17 7.97 -9.79
C GLU A 22 -6.36 6.85 -9.12
N ARG A 23 -6.93 5.65 -9.01
CA ARG A 23 -6.23 4.47 -8.46
C ARG A 23 -4.98 4.08 -9.24
N VAL A 24 -5.03 4.19 -10.57
CA VAL A 24 -3.89 3.84 -11.43
C VAL A 24 -2.78 4.89 -11.29
N GLU A 25 -3.14 6.17 -11.25
CA GLU A 25 -2.19 7.27 -11.03
C GLU A 25 -1.54 7.18 -9.65
N GLU A 26 -2.31 6.87 -8.62
CA GLU A 26 -1.81 6.67 -7.26
C GLU A 26 -0.83 5.48 -7.19
N LEU A 27 -1.16 4.37 -7.85
CA LEU A 27 -0.26 3.22 -7.96
C LEU A 27 1.06 3.55 -8.65
N TRP A 28 1.03 4.33 -9.74
CA TRP A 28 2.27 4.77 -10.38
C TRP A 28 3.16 5.58 -9.44
N ARG A 29 2.57 6.51 -8.69
CA ARG A 29 3.30 7.34 -7.71
C ARG A 29 3.88 6.50 -6.59
N VAL A 30 3.07 5.65 -5.96
CA VAL A 30 3.54 4.81 -4.86
C VAL A 30 4.62 3.82 -5.33
N ALA A 31 4.50 3.30 -6.56
CA ALA A 31 5.50 2.41 -7.14
C ALA A 31 6.85 3.11 -7.39
N SER A 32 6.86 4.41 -7.73
CA SER A 32 8.11 5.18 -7.86
C SER A 32 8.77 5.47 -6.53
N ASP A 33 7.97 5.62 -5.47
CA ASP A 33 8.44 6.02 -4.15
C ASP A 33 9.00 4.82 -3.35
N ILE A 34 8.61 3.59 -3.71
CA ILE A 34 9.02 2.36 -3.04
C ILE A 34 10.10 1.62 -3.85
N HIS A 35 11.32 1.63 -3.33
CA HIS A 35 12.38 0.76 -3.80
C HIS A 35 12.22 -0.66 -3.23
N VAL A 36 12.09 -1.64 -4.11
CA VAL A 36 12.09 -3.07 -3.78
C VAL A 36 13.49 -3.65 -3.98
N PRO A 37 14.21 -4.05 -2.91
CA PRO A 37 15.53 -4.63 -3.04
C PRO A 37 15.49 -5.99 -3.77
N PRO A 38 16.47 -6.32 -4.64
CA PRO A 38 16.51 -7.61 -5.34
C PRO A 38 16.59 -8.84 -4.42
N ALA A 39 17.06 -8.66 -3.19
CA ALA A 39 17.14 -9.72 -2.19
C ALA A 39 15.76 -10.08 -1.58
N LEU A 40 14.74 -9.22 -1.74
CA LEU A 40 13.40 -9.48 -1.23
C LEU A 40 12.69 -10.48 -2.13
N ARG A 41 12.59 -11.72 -1.66
CA ARG A 41 11.95 -12.80 -2.40
C ARG A 41 10.44 -12.59 -2.44
N HIS A 42 9.81 -12.95 -3.56
CA HIS A 42 8.36 -12.89 -3.76
C HIS A 42 7.75 -11.49 -3.62
N ALA A 43 8.55 -10.43 -3.77
CA ALA A 43 8.02 -9.09 -3.80
C ALA A 43 7.03 -8.94 -4.98
N PRO A 44 5.83 -8.40 -4.75
CA PRO A 44 4.87 -8.17 -5.82
C PRO A 44 5.38 -7.04 -6.74
N ASP A 45 5.03 -7.09 -8.02
CA ASP A 45 5.17 -5.93 -8.90
C ASP A 45 4.24 -4.82 -8.40
N LEU A 46 4.80 -3.72 -7.91
CA LEU A 46 4.05 -2.61 -7.32
C LEU A 46 3.46 -1.66 -8.36
N GLY A 47 3.82 -1.81 -9.64
CA GLY A 47 3.21 -1.05 -10.72
C GLY A 47 1.71 -1.28 -10.85
N PRO A 48 1.02 -0.51 -11.71
CA PRO A 48 -0.42 -0.67 -11.85
C PRO A 48 -0.78 -2.05 -12.38
N ALA A 49 -1.53 -2.79 -11.57
CA ALA A 49 -2.08 -4.08 -11.95
C ALA A 49 -3.44 -3.87 -12.62
N LEU A 50 -3.51 -4.09 -13.93
CA LEU A 50 -4.73 -3.93 -14.73
C LEU A 50 -5.27 -5.29 -15.19
N SER A 51 -6.59 -5.44 -15.16
CA SER A 51 -7.29 -6.56 -15.80
C SER A 51 -7.05 -6.54 -17.31
N ARG A 52 -6.78 -7.71 -17.90
CA ARG A 52 -6.53 -7.84 -19.34
C ARG A 52 -7.75 -7.53 -20.21
N ARG A 53 -8.96 -7.77 -19.70
CA ARG A 53 -10.20 -7.68 -20.50
C ARG A 53 -10.69 -6.24 -20.66
N ASP A 54 -10.70 -5.49 -19.57
CA ASP A 54 -11.38 -4.20 -19.45
C ASP A 54 -10.46 -3.09 -18.91
N ARG A 55 -9.16 -3.39 -18.72
CA ARG A 55 -8.14 -2.45 -18.22
C ARG A 55 -8.48 -1.84 -16.85
N ARG A 56 -9.42 -2.41 -16.09
CA ARG A 56 -9.75 -1.94 -14.74
C ARG A 56 -8.62 -2.29 -13.77
N PRO A 57 -8.32 -1.42 -12.80
CA PRO A 57 -7.35 -1.73 -11.77
C PRO A 57 -7.84 -2.91 -10.92
N ILE A 58 -7.00 -3.95 -10.81
CA ILE A 58 -7.23 -5.09 -9.91
C ILE A 58 -6.50 -4.92 -8.57
N ARG A 59 -5.57 -3.96 -8.52
CA ARG A 59 -4.93 -3.46 -7.31
C ARG A 59 -5.25 -1.99 -7.12
N TRP A 60 -5.34 -1.55 -5.86
CA TRP A 60 -5.32 -0.14 -5.48
C TRP A 60 -4.79 0.02 -4.06
N LEU A 61 -4.23 1.19 -3.75
CA LEU A 61 -3.88 1.53 -2.37
C LEU A 61 -5.18 1.74 -1.59
N VAL A 62 -5.29 1.08 -0.45
CA VAL A 62 -6.40 1.26 0.50
C VAL A 62 -6.01 2.32 1.53
N ARG A 63 -4.77 2.24 2.03
CA ARG A 63 -4.23 3.20 3.01
C ARG A 63 -2.71 3.12 3.09
N SER A 64 -2.07 4.24 3.41
CA SER A 64 -0.68 4.26 3.86
C SER A 64 -0.51 5.03 5.16
N GLY A 65 0.62 4.83 5.85
CA GLY A 65 0.90 5.57 7.08
C GLY A 65 2.13 5.12 7.86
N GLU A 66 2.58 6.01 8.74
CA GLU A 66 3.69 5.75 9.66
C GLU A 66 3.25 4.82 10.79
N MET A 67 4.10 3.83 11.10
CA MET A 67 3.88 2.85 12.14
C MET A 67 5.15 2.64 12.96
N THR A 68 5.00 2.11 14.17
CA THR A 68 6.14 1.70 15.00
C THR A 68 6.03 0.22 15.31
N GLN A 69 6.95 -0.59 14.77
CA GLN A 69 7.07 -1.99 15.14
C GLN A 69 7.76 -2.12 16.49
N LEU A 70 7.17 -2.90 17.39
CA LEU A 70 7.71 -3.20 18.71
C LEU A 70 8.32 -4.60 18.69
N LEU A 71 9.64 -4.68 18.79
CA LEU A 71 10.39 -5.93 18.85
C LEU A 71 10.77 -6.27 20.29
N TRP A 72 10.54 -7.52 20.67
CA TRP A 72 10.94 -8.04 21.98
C TRP A 72 12.44 -8.26 22.02
N LYS A 73 13.10 -7.92 23.13
CA LYS A 73 14.47 -8.37 23.39
C LYS A 73 14.41 -9.77 23.99
N THR A 74 14.96 -10.76 23.29
CA THR A 74 15.01 -12.16 23.74
C THR A 74 16.04 -12.42 24.84
N ASP A 75 16.90 -11.45 25.14
CA ASP A 75 17.95 -11.59 26.16
C ASP A 75 17.39 -11.18 27.54
N GLU A 76 16.68 -12.11 28.17
CA GLU A 76 15.96 -11.95 29.44
C GLU A 76 16.85 -12.07 30.69
N LEU A 77 18.18 -11.95 30.56
CA LEU A 77 19.06 -11.93 31.72
C LEU A 77 19.17 -10.49 32.27
N LYS A 78 18.27 -10.19 33.23
CA LYS A 78 18.34 -9.10 34.24
C LYS A 78 17.64 -7.77 33.88
N LEU A 79 16.32 -7.69 34.03
CA LEU A 79 15.66 -6.44 34.45
C LEU A 79 14.46 -6.74 35.35
N THR A 80 14.51 -6.27 36.60
CA THR A 80 13.45 -6.40 37.61
C THR A 80 12.32 -5.38 37.44
N PHE A 81 12.46 -4.37 36.56
CA PHE A 81 11.40 -3.40 36.24
C PHE A 81 11.50 -2.93 34.78
N GLY A 82 10.53 -3.32 33.94
CA GLY A 82 10.29 -2.75 32.60
C GLY A 82 10.67 -3.65 31.41
N LYS A 83 9.67 -4.12 30.66
CA LYS A 83 9.83 -4.73 29.33
C LYS A 83 10.30 -3.66 28.34
N LYS A 84 11.60 -3.67 27.98
CA LYS A 84 12.17 -2.72 27.00
C LYS A 84 11.98 -3.27 25.58
N PHE A 85 11.01 -2.71 24.84
CA PHE A 85 10.85 -2.96 23.41
C PHE A 85 11.88 -2.18 22.59
N HIS A 86 12.43 -2.82 21.55
CA HIS A 86 13.08 -2.08 20.48
C HIS A 86 12.02 -1.54 19.53
N LYS A 87 11.99 -0.22 19.34
CA LYS A 87 11.03 0.48 18.48
C LYS A 87 11.66 0.70 17.11
N VAL A 88 11.03 0.19 16.06
CA VAL A 88 11.46 0.38 14.67
C VAL A 88 10.42 1.22 13.93
N PRO A 89 10.74 2.45 13.49
CA PRO A 89 9.83 3.24 12.68
C PRO A 89 9.71 2.63 11.27
N LEU A 90 8.48 2.51 10.80
CA LEU A 90 8.11 1.94 9.51
C LEU A 90 7.10 2.85 8.81
N HIS A 91 6.95 2.64 7.52
CA HIS A 91 5.80 3.15 6.77
C HIS A 91 5.15 1.98 6.04
N LEU A 92 3.85 1.82 6.21
CA LEU A 92 3.09 0.72 5.62
C LEU A 92 2.28 1.22 4.43
N PHE A 93 2.22 0.40 3.39
CA PHE A 93 1.33 0.60 2.25
C PHE A 93 0.38 -0.61 2.16
N LEU A 94 -0.87 -0.39 2.54
CA LEU A 94 -1.91 -1.40 2.45
C LEU A 94 -2.58 -1.28 1.09
N PHE A 95 -2.33 -2.26 0.23
CA PHE A 95 -3.11 -2.51 -0.96
C PHE A 95 -4.28 -3.44 -0.64
N ASN A 96 -5.22 -3.58 -1.57
CA ASN A 96 -6.36 -4.50 -1.41
C ASN A 96 -5.94 -5.98 -1.41
N ASP A 97 -4.77 -6.32 -1.93
CA ASP A 97 -4.26 -7.69 -2.09
C ASP A 97 -2.93 -7.95 -1.36
N HIS A 98 -2.17 -6.90 -1.02
CA HIS A 98 -0.87 -6.99 -0.33
C HIS A 98 -0.73 -5.93 0.76
N LEU A 99 0.11 -6.21 1.76
CA LEU A 99 0.63 -5.21 2.70
C LEU A 99 2.13 -5.12 2.49
N VAL A 100 2.61 -3.94 2.10
CA VAL A 100 4.05 -3.69 1.90
C VAL A 100 4.58 -2.94 3.10
N ILE A 101 5.61 -3.50 3.73
CA ILE A 101 6.29 -2.95 4.90
C ILE A 101 7.57 -2.28 4.42
N THR A 102 7.74 -1.00 4.78
CA THR A 102 8.90 -0.22 4.34
C THR A 102 9.59 0.50 5.48
N LYS A 103 10.86 0.86 5.26
CA LYS A 103 11.57 1.88 6.03
C LYS A 103 11.64 3.17 5.21
N LYS A 104 11.24 4.29 5.81
CA LYS A 104 11.38 5.62 5.22
C LYS A 104 12.86 6.02 5.20
N LYS A 105 13.36 6.45 4.04
CA LYS A 105 14.73 6.95 3.82
C LYS A 105 14.79 8.44 3.57
N GLY A 106 13.69 9.03 3.09
CA GLY A 106 13.52 10.45 2.85
C GLY A 106 12.04 10.81 2.72
N GLU A 107 11.79 12.03 2.24
CA GLU A 107 10.47 12.40 1.76
C GLU A 107 10.14 11.59 0.51
N GLU A 108 8.99 10.92 0.49
CA GLU A 108 8.53 10.07 -0.63
C GLU A 108 9.58 9.03 -1.10
N CYS A 109 10.46 8.59 -0.20
CA CYS A 109 11.49 7.60 -0.48
C CYS A 109 11.44 6.48 0.56
N TYR A 110 11.07 5.29 0.10
CA TYR A 110 10.83 4.12 0.95
C TYR A 110 11.61 2.91 0.44
N VAL A 111 12.07 2.07 1.35
CA VAL A 111 12.72 0.80 1.00
C VAL A 111 11.88 -0.34 1.58
N ALA A 112 11.36 -1.20 0.71
CA ALA A 112 10.61 -2.39 1.10
C ALA A 112 11.51 -3.36 1.89
N ILE A 113 10.96 -3.90 2.97
CA ILE A 113 11.65 -4.87 3.82
C ILE A 113 10.87 -6.18 3.95
N ASP A 114 9.56 -6.17 3.69
CA ASP A 114 8.66 -7.32 3.70
C ASP A 114 7.40 -6.98 2.88
#